data_AF-A5E1P5-F1
#
_entry.id   AF-A5E1P5-F1
#
_cell.length_a   1.000
_cell.length_b   1.000
_cell.length_c   1.000
_cell.angle_alpha   90.00
_cell.angle_beta   90.00
_cell.angle_gamma   90.00
#
_symmetry.space_group_name_H-M   'P 1'
#
loop_
_entity.id
_entity.type
_entity.pdbx_description
1 polymer ?
#
loop_
_entity_poly.entity_id
_entity_poly.type
_entity_poly.pdbx_seq_one_letter_code
_entity_poly.pdbx_strand_id
1 'polypeptide(L)'
;MLHNLRDFFSLEALDTRLAPSSNSAKKQQVIKRASSPSRLSSLEFKFYYVVFLIAVPLMFKAAMDASNESNPNYPRFQHLLSQGWLFGRRVDNSDQQYRFFRDNFPLLCILILFHVGLRKTLALMFQIRKRTYFDLAFGIVFLVGAHGVNILKIGFHLTMNYLIGKLIKDKKTAIWATWIYGVLTLFLNDWYGMTRYGIPLLDQSFKGIIARWDVFYNFTLLRMISFNLDYIQRRSAKLKEKEEKSLSEQMRVVRNVDSYNNVNINVNNNKEEEEDDDAGL
;
A
#
# COMPACT_ATOMS: atom_id res chain seq x y z
N MET A 1 -15.33 33.50 -5.32
CA MET A 1 -14.11 32.68 -5.12
C MET A 1 -14.36 31.43 -4.26
N LEU A 2 -15.01 31.55 -3.09
CA LEU A 2 -15.34 30.40 -2.22
C LEU A 2 -16.29 29.36 -2.84
N HIS A 3 -17.22 29.79 -3.70
CA HIS A 3 -18.15 28.88 -4.38
C HIS A 3 -17.43 27.92 -5.34
N ASN A 4 -16.52 28.44 -6.17
CA ASN A 4 -15.72 27.65 -7.12
C ASN A 4 -14.80 26.63 -6.44
N LEU A 5 -14.30 26.95 -5.24
CA LEU A 5 -13.52 26.01 -4.43
C LEU A 5 -14.40 24.88 -3.87
N ARG A 6 -15.62 25.19 -3.42
CA ARG A 6 -16.57 24.21 -2.91
C ARG A 6 -17.07 23.27 -4.00
N ASP A 7 -17.27 23.78 -5.21
CA ASP A 7 -17.66 22.98 -6.38
C ASP A 7 -16.50 22.10 -6.88
N PHE A 8 -15.26 22.57 -6.80
CA PHE A 8 -14.07 21.77 -7.12
C PHE A 8 -13.84 20.60 -6.13
N PHE A 9 -14.21 20.80 -4.86
CA PHE A 9 -14.18 19.75 -3.83
C PHE A 9 -15.55 19.10 -3.61
N SER A 10 -16.52 19.30 -4.52
CA SER A 10 -17.80 18.61 -4.41
C SER A 10 -17.60 17.12 -4.66
N LEU A 11 -18.39 16.30 -3.97
CA LEU A 11 -18.37 14.84 -4.14
C LEU A 11 -18.57 14.43 -5.61
N GLU A 12 -19.27 15.26 -6.39
CA GLU A 12 -19.48 15.05 -7.84
C GLU A 12 -18.23 15.27 -8.69
N ALA A 13 -17.39 16.24 -8.31
CA ALA A 13 -16.12 16.52 -8.99
C ALA A 13 -15.04 15.48 -8.66
N LEU A 14 -15.07 14.92 -7.45
CA LEU A 14 -14.12 13.92 -6.95
C LEU A 14 -14.43 12.50 -7.42
N ASP A 15 -15.71 12.11 -7.45
CA ASP A 15 -16.13 10.83 -8.01
C ASP A 15 -17.55 10.92 -8.58
N THR A 16 -17.65 10.97 -9.91
CA THR A 16 -18.92 10.98 -10.64
C THR A 16 -19.85 9.78 -10.36
N ARG A 17 -19.36 8.75 -9.65
CA ARG A 17 -20.16 7.59 -9.21
C ARG A 17 -20.99 7.87 -7.95
N LEU A 18 -20.58 8.84 -7.13
CA LEU A 18 -21.20 9.12 -5.83
C LEU A 18 -22.42 10.05 -5.93
N ALA A 19 -22.59 10.73 -7.07
CA ALA A 19 -23.76 11.53 -7.38
C ALA A 19 -24.19 11.29 -8.83
N PRO A 20 -25.15 10.38 -9.07
CA PRO A 20 -25.63 10.11 -10.42
C PRO A 20 -26.31 11.36 -10.98
N SER A 21 -25.85 11.85 -12.13
CA SER A 21 -26.53 12.94 -12.85
C SER A 21 -28.01 12.61 -13.06
N SER A 22 -28.91 13.58 -12.86
CA SER A 22 -30.35 13.45 -13.15
C SER A 22 -30.64 13.07 -14.60
N ASN A 23 -29.71 13.35 -15.51
CA ASN A 23 -29.75 12.95 -16.91
C ASN A 23 -29.46 11.44 -17.06
N SER A 24 -30.51 10.68 -17.41
CA SER A 24 -30.47 9.21 -17.57
C SER A 24 -29.48 8.74 -18.64
N ALA A 25 -29.28 9.51 -19.71
CA ALA A 25 -28.36 9.16 -20.80
C ALA A 25 -26.89 9.26 -20.37
N LYS A 26 -26.53 10.31 -19.62
CA LYS A 26 -25.16 10.52 -19.10
C LYS A 26 -24.82 9.47 -18.03
N LYS A 27 -25.79 9.12 -17.17
CA LYS A 27 -25.71 8.01 -16.22
C LYS A 27 -25.46 6.67 -16.92
N GLN A 28 -26.20 6.37 -18.00
CA GLN A 28 -25.99 5.14 -18.78
C GLN A 28 -24.62 5.09 -19.47
N GLN A 29 -24.09 6.22 -19.96
CA GLN A 29 -22.75 6.27 -20.54
C GLN A 29 -21.64 6.03 -19.51
N VAL A 30 -21.76 6.59 -18.30
CA VAL A 30 -20.81 6.36 -17.19
C VAL A 30 -20.87 4.91 -16.71
N ILE A 31 -22.07 4.35 -16.58
CA ILE A 31 -22.25 2.92 -16.26
C ILE A 31 -21.61 2.06 -17.33
N LYS A 32 -21.88 2.28 -18.63
CA LYS A 32 -21.27 1.51 -19.73
C LYS A 32 -19.74 1.60 -19.77
N ARG A 33 -19.15 2.75 -19.41
CA ARG A 33 -17.69 2.91 -19.31
C ARG A 33 -17.08 2.25 -18.06
N ALA A 34 -17.83 2.21 -16.96
CA ALA A 34 -17.37 1.64 -15.69
C ALA A 34 -17.66 0.13 -15.56
N SER A 35 -18.68 -0.38 -16.26
CA SER A 35 -19.11 -1.77 -16.24
C SER A 35 -18.56 -2.53 -17.45
N SER A 36 -17.24 -2.65 -17.54
CA SER A 36 -16.67 -3.71 -18.38
C SER A 36 -17.25 -5.05 -17.90
N PRO A 37 -17.84 -5.88 -18.77
CA PRO A 37 -18.40 -7.17 -18.36
C PRO A 37 -17.29 -8.02 -17.73
N SER A 38 -17.65 -8.77 -16.67
CA SER A 38 -16.69 -9.61 -15.96
C SER A 38 -16.04 -10.59 -16.93
N ARG A 39 -14.71 -10.54 -17.05
CA ARG A 39 -13.95 -11.47 -17.89
C ARG A 39 -13.80 -12.86 -17.27
N LEU A 40 -14.31 -13.07 -16.05
CA LEU A 40 -14.24 -14.35 -15.32
C LEU A 40 -14.94 -15.51 -16.05
N SER A 41 -15.93 -15.22 -16.89
CA SER A 41 -16.64 -16.23 -17.68
C SER A 41 -16.10 -16.39 -19.11
N SER A 42 -15.03 -15.69 -19.48
CA SER A 42 -14.41 -15.85 -20.80
C SER A 42 -13.85 -17.27 -20.94
N LEU A 43 -13.76 -17.77 -22.18
CA LEU A 43 -13.19 -19.09 -22.44
C LEU A 43 -11.73 -19.19 -21.97
N GLU A 44 -10.96 -18.12 -22.17
CA GLU A 44 -9.59 -17.97 -21.66
C GLU A 44 -9.53 -18.14 -20.13
N PHE A 45 -10.42 -17.46 -19.40
CA PHE A 45 -10.40 -17.52 -17.94
C PHE A 45 -10.92 -18.85 -17.40
N LYS A 46 -11.89 -19.48 -18.08
CA LYS A 46 -12.30 -20.86 -17.80
C LYS A 46 -11.15 -21.85 -18.00
N PHE A 47 -10.35 -21.68 -19.06
CA PHE A 47 -9.14 -22.48 -19.25
C PHE A 47 -8.14 -22.28 -18.11
N TYR A 48 -7.92 -21.04 -17.65
CA TYR A 48 -7.07 -20.77 -16.48
C TYR A 48 -7.60 -21.43 -15.20
N TYR A 49 -8.92 -21.47 -14.99
CA TYR A 49 -9.49 -22.22 -13.88
C TYR A 49 -9.22 -23.72 -13.99
N VAL A 50 -9.36 -24.32 -15.17
CA VAL A 50 -9.02 -25.73 -15.39
C VAL A 50 -7.54 -25.99 -15.10
N VAL A 51 -6.64 -25.16 -15.66
CA VAL A 51 -5.20 -25.26 -15.38
C VAL A 51 -4.93 -25.13 -13.88
N PHE A 52 -5.56 -24.18 -13.20
CA PHE A 52 -5.41 -23.98 -11.76
C PHE A 52 -5.88 -25.20 -10.95
N LEU A 53 -7.06 -25.75 -11.27
CA LEU A 53 -7.63 -26.92 -10.63
C LEU A 53 -6.81 -28.19 -10.85
N ILE A 54 -5.99 -28.25 -11.90
CA ILE A 54 -5.07 -29.37 -12.15
C ILE A 54 -3.70 -29.09 -11.51
N ALA A 55 -3.10 -27.94 -11.81
CA ALA A 55 -1.76 -27.59 -11.41
C ALA A 55 -1.62 -27.48 -9.89
N VAL A 56 -2.57 -26.86 -9.18
CA VAL A 56 -2.46 -26.66 -7.73
C VAL A 56 -2.51 -28.00 -6.97
N PRO A 57 -3.46 -28.91 -7.21
CA PRO A 57 -3.40 -30.26 -6.63
C PRO A 57 -2.13 -31.02 -7.01
N LEU A 58 -1.65 -30.89 -8.26
CA LEU A 58 -0.38 -31.51 -8.67
C LEU A 58 0.83 -30.91 -7.93
N MET A 59 0.85 -29.61 -7.62
CA MET A 59 1.90 -28.99 -6.80
C MET A 59 1.89 -29.57 -5.39
N PHE A 60 0.71 -29.71 -4.77
CA PHE A 60 0.59 -30.36 -3.46
C PHE A 60 1.03 -31.83 -3.52
N LYS A 61 0.56 -32.58 -4.53
CA LYS A 61 0.96 -33.98 -4.74
C LYS A 61 2.47 -34.11 -4.92
N ALA A 62 3.08 -33.29 -5.77
CA ALA A 62 4.52 -33.33 -6.02
C ALA A 62 5.32 -33.03 -4.75
N ALA A 63 4.93 -32.02 -3.97
CA ALA A 63 5.57 -31.72 -2.69
C ALA A 63 5.39 -32.87 -1.67
N MET A 64 4.22 -33.51 -1.65
CA MET A 64 3.95 -34.65 -0.78
C MET A 64 4.77 -35.87 -1.19
N ASP A 65 4.80 -36.21 -2.47
CA ASP A 65 5.59 -37.33 -3.03
C ASP A 65 7.10 -37.11 -2.83
N ALA A 66 7.57 -35.86 -2.92
CA ALA A 66 8.96 -35.49 -2.69
C ALA A 66 9.38 -35.59 -1.20
N SER A 67 8.46 -35.27 -0.29
CA SER A 67 8.73 -35.22 1.16
C SER A 67 8.34 -36.50 1.92
N ASN A 68 7.68 -37.45 1.27
CA ASN A 68 7.21 -38.67 1.92
C ASN A 68 8.36 -39.63 2.27
N GLU A 69 8.16 -40.43 3.32
CA GLU A 69 9.16 -41.42 3.77
C GLU A 69 9.43 -42.50 2.71
N SER A 70 8.49 -42.71 1.79
CA SER A 70 8.64 -43.61 0.63
C SER A 70 9.57 -43.09 -0.46
N ASN A 71 10.02 -41.83 -0.40
CA ASN A 71 10.89 -41.25 -1.41
C ASN A 71 12.33 -41.80 -1.25
N PRO A 72 12.99 -42.25 -2.33
CA PRO A 72 14.38 -42.71 -2.27
C PRO A 72 15.37 -41.69 -1.68
N ASN A 73 15.08 -40.39 -1.81
CA ASN A 73 15.92 -39.33 -1.27
C ASN A 73 15.65 -39.01 0.21
N TYR A 74 14.57 -39.52 0.79
CA TYR A 74 14.14 -39.19 2.15
C TYR A 74 15.23 -39.42 3.22
N PRO A 75 15.98 -40.53 3.22
CA PRO A 75 17.03 -40.76 4.22
C PRO A 75 18.12 -39.68 4.24
N ARG A 76 18.33 -38.96 3.12
CA ARG A 76 19.37 -37.93 3.01
C ARG A 76 19.06 -36.69 3.85
N PHE A 77 17.79 -36.37 4.05
CA PHE A 77 17.36 -35.16 4.75
C PHE A 77 16.48 -35.43 5.98
N GLN A 78 16.08 -36.68 6.23
CA GLN A 78 15.24 -37.07 7.37
C GLN A 78 15.77 -36.56 8.72
N HIS A 79 17.10 -36.52 8.89
CA HIS A 79 17.75 -36.05 10.12
C HIS A 79 17.64 -34.53 10.35
N LEU A 80 17.33 -33.75 9.31
CA LEU A 80 17.08 -32.31 9.38
C LEU A 80 15.62 -31.98 9.71
N LEU A 81 14.73 -32.97 9.57
CA LEU A 81 13.31 -32.79 9.82
C LEU A 81 12.98 -32.95 11.30
N SER A 82 12.12 -32.08 11.78
CA SER A 82 11.56 -32.12 13.13
C SER A 82 10.18 -32.77 13.14
N GLN A 83 9.69 -33.17 14.32
CA GLN A 83 8.34 -33.68 14.46
C GLN A 83 7.32 -32.52 14.38
N GLY A 84 6.38 -32.60 13.43
CA GLY A 84 5.30 -31.62 13.28
C GLY A 84 4.02 -32.02 14.02
N TRP A 85 3.12 -31.05 14.20
CA TRP A 85 1.80 -31.28 14.81
C TRP A 85 0.73 -31.69 13.80
N LEU A 86 0.94 -31.42 12.50
CA LEU A 86 -0.04 -31.70 11.45
C LEU A 86 0.03 -33.17 11.03
N PHE A 87 -0.94 -33.97 11.47
CA PHE A 87 -1.09 -35.39 11.13
C PHE A 87 0.17 -36.24 11.41
N GLY A 88 0.97 -35.85 12.42
CA GLY A 88 2.18 -36.56 12.80
C GLY A 88 3.31 -36.55 11.75
N ARG A 89 3.20 -35.76 10.68
CA ARG A 89 4.24 -35.67 9.64
C ARG A 89 5.46 -34.93 10.15
N ARG A 90 6.65 -35.37 9.71
CA ARG A 90 7.90 -34.63 9.90
C ARG A 90 7.98 -33.46 8.93
N VAL A 91 8.68 -32.42 9.36
CA VAL A 91 8.62 -31.09 8.75
C VAL A 91 9.96 -30.38 8.85
N ASP A 92 10.26 -29.60 7.82
CA ASP A 92 11.41 -28.71 7.84
C ASP A 92 11.08 -27.45 8.65
N ASN A 93 11.95 -27.16 9.61
CA ASN A 93 11.85 -26.08 10.59
C ASN A 93 13.15 -25.25 10.64
N SER A 94 13.92 -25.31 9.55
CA SER A 94 15.14 -24.54 9.34
C SER A 94 14.88 -23.02 9.34
N ASP A 95 13.82 -22.58 8.66
CA ASP A 95 13.40 -21.18 8.63
C ASP A 95 12.66 -20.78 9.91
N GLN A 96 13.17 -19.75 10.59
CA GLN A 96 12.65 -19.32 11.88
C GLN A 96 11.33 -18.55 11.79
N GLN A 97 11.09 -17.79 10.72
CA GLN A 97 9.82 -17.08 10.51
C GLN A 97 8.69 -18.10 10.33
N TYR A 98 8.90 -19.05 9.41
CA TYR A 98 7.91 -20.06 9.09
C TYR A 98 7.72 -21.03 10.25
N ARG A 99 8.81 -21.46 10.91
CA ARG A 99 8.73 -22.28 12.13
C ARG A 99 7.89 -21.61 13.20
N PHE A 100 8.17 -20.34 13.52
CA PHE A 100 7.42 -19.62 14.55
C PHE A 100 5.93 -19.54 14.22
N PHE A 101 5.59 -19.15 12.98
CA PHE A 101 4.19 -19.07 12.55
C PHE A 101 3.48 -20.43 12.66
N ARG A 102 4.12 -21.48 12.18
CA ARG A 102 3.56 -22.82 12.06
C ARG A 102 3.39 -23.52 13.41
N ASP A 103 4.40 -23.44 14.27
CA ASP A 103 4.36 -24.06 15.59
C ASP A 103 3.36 -23.33 16.50
N ASN A 104 3.16 -22.02 16.31
CA ASN A 104 2.18 -21.22 17.05
C ASN A 104 0.86 -21.03 16.31
N PHE A 105 0.62 -21.74 15.20
CA PHE A 105 -0.55 -21.50 14.35
C PHE A 105 -1.89 -21.63 15.11
N PRO A 106 -2.11 -22.66 15.95
CA PRO A 106 -3.33 -22.74 16.77
C PRO A 106 -3.49 -21.55 17.73
N LEU A 107 -2.39 -21.11 18.36
CA LEU A 107 -2.39 -19.96 19.27
C LEU A 107 -2.70 -18.65 18.53
N LEU A 108 -2.18 -18.47 17.31
CA LEU A 108 -2.49 -17.34 16.46
C LEU A 108 -3.96 -17.33 16.05
N CYS A 109 -4.56 -18.49 15.75
CA CYS A 109 -5.99 -18.60 15.49
C CYS A 109 -6.83 -18.17 16.71
N ILE A 110 -6.47 -18.66 17.90
CA ILE A 110 -7.13 -18.27 19.16
C ILE A 110 -6.99 -16.76 19.39
N LEU A 111 -5.81 -16.20 19.16
CA LEU A 111 -5.56 -14.76 19.30
C LEU A 111 -6.44 -13.93 18.34
N ILE A 112 -6.61 -14.37 17.09
CA ILE A 112 -7.49 -13.69 16.12
C ILE A 112 -8.94 -13.72 16.60
N LEU A 113 -9.42 -14.87 17.05
CA LEU A 113 -10.78 -15.02 17.58
C LEU A 113 -10.98 -14.14 18.82
N PHE A 114 -10.02 -14.15 19.74
CA PHE A 114 -10.00 -13.30 20.93
C PHE A 114 -10.03 -11.82 20.56
N HIS A 115 -9.16 -11.38 19.65
CA HIS A 115 -9.11 -9.98 19.20
C HIS A 115 -10.46 -9.53 18.60
N VAL A 116 -11.08 -10.35 17.74
CA VAL A 116 -12.37 -10.04 17.14
C VAL A 116 -13.49 -10.04 18.19
N GLY A 117 -13.50 -11.01 19.10
CA GLY A 117 -14.48 -11.13 20.18
C GLY A 117 -14.38 -9.98 21.18
N LEU A 118 -13.17 -9.65 21.62
CA LEU A 118 -12.87 -8.52 22.50
C LEU A 118 -13.33 -7.21 21.86
N ARG A 119 -13.02 -7.00 20.56
CA ARG A 119 -13.48 -5.80 19.87
C ARG A 119 -15.01 -5.68 19.85
N LYS A 120 -15.71 -6.76 19.52
CA LYS A 120 -17.18 -6.76 19.42
C LYS A 120 -17.83 -6.53 20.77
N THR A 121 -17.33 -7.18 21.82
CA THR A 121 -17.84 -7.04 23.20
C THR A 121 -17.62 -5.63 23.73
N LEU A 122 -16.42 -5.07 23.60
CA LEU A 122 -16.13 -3.69 24.03
C LEU A 122 -16.89 -2.64 23.22
N ALA A 123 -17.08 -2.85 21.92
CA ALA A 123 -17.89 -1.95 21.09
C ALA A 123 -19.36 -1.94 21.54
N LEU A 124 -19.90 -3.08 21.95
CA LEU A 124 -21.24 -3.19 22.50
C LEU A 124 -21.34 -2.54 23.89
N MET A 125 -20.39 -2.80 24.78
CA MET A 125 -20.41 -2.33 26.17
C MET A 125 -20.15 -0.82 26.31
N PHE A 126 -19.15 -0.30 25.58
CA PHE A 126 -18.67 1.08 25.73
C PHE A 126 -19.08 1.98 24.56
N GLN A 127 -19.92 1.49 23.65
CA GLN A 127 -20.39 2.21 22.45
C GLN A 127 -19.24 2.85 21.63
N ILE A 128 -18.11 2.15 21.54
CA ILE A 128 -16.93 2.64 20.82
C ILE A 128 -17.27 2.71 19.32
N ARG A 129 -17.52 3.93 18.81
CA ARG A 129 -17.92 4.15 17.42
C ARG A 129 -16.78 3.98 16.41
N LYS A 130 -15.54 4.30 16.81
CA LYS A 130 -14.38 4.26 15.90
C LYS A 130 -13.51 3.05 16.18
N ARG A 131 -13.60 2.07 15.27
CA ARG A 131 -12.76 0.87 15.24
C ARG A 131 -11.26 1.16 15.34
N THR A 132 -10.80 2.27 14.76
CA THR A 132 -9.38 2.64 14.70
C THR A 132 -8.74 2.83 16.07
N TYR A 133 -9.48 3.33 17.08
CA TYR A 133 -8.92 3.51 18.42
C TYR A 133 -8.66 2.18 19.12
N PHE A 134 -9.60 1.23 18.99
CA PHE A 134 -9.41 -0.12 19.53
C PHE A 134 -8.23 -0.81 18.83
N ASP A 135 -8.23 -0.82 17.50
CA ASP A 135 -7.17 -1.50 16.73
C ASP A 135 -5.78 -0.86 17.03
N LEU A 136 -5.71 0.45 17.27
CA LEU A 136 -4.47 1.14 17.68
C LEU A 136 -4.03 0.74 19.10
N ALA A 137 -4.92 0.81 20.08
CA ALA A 137 -4.60 0.47 21.47
C ALA A 137 -4.19 -1.00 21.62
N PHE A 138 -4.98 -1.91 21.04
CA PHE A 138 -4.65 -3.33 20.99
C PHE A 138 -3.34 -3.56 20.25
N GLY A 139 -3.12 -2.88 19.13
CA GLY A 139 -1.88 -2.97 18.35
C GLY A 139 -0.64 -2.58 19.16
N ILE A 140 -0.71 -1.51 19.96
CA ILE A 140 0.39 -1.09 20.84
C ILE A 140 0.65 -2.14 21.92
N VAL A 141 -0.39 -2.61 22.61
CA VAL A 141 -0.26 -3.67 23.64
C VAL A 141 0.32 -4.94 23.03
N PHE A 142 -0.17 -5.35 21.87
CA PHE A 142 0.33 -6.51 21.15
C PHE A 142 1.80 -6.34 20.75
N LEU A 143 2.19 -5.17 20.26
CA LEU A 143 3.57 -4.91 19.82
C LEU A 143 4.55 -4.92 21.00
N VAL A 144 4.16 -4.35 22.14
CA VAL A 144 4.93 -4.41 23.40
C VAL A 144 5.00 -5.83 23.94
N GLY A 145 3.91 -6.59 23.91
CA GLY A 145 3.92 -8.00 24.30
C GLY A 145 4.79 -8.87 23.40
N ALA A 146 4.71 -8.66 22.09
CA ALA A 146 5.44 -9.43 21.10
C ALA A 146 6.95 -9.15 21.12
N HIS A 147 7.35 -7.87 21.18
CA HIS A 147 8.76 -7.48 21.00
C HIS A 147 9.40 -6.79 22.21
N GLY A 148 8.63 -6.46 23.25
CA GLY A 148 9.15 -5.81 24.46
C GLY A 148 9.98 -4.58 24.14
N VAL A 149 11.16 -4.47 24.74
CA VAL A 149 12.12 -3.38 24.48
C VAL A 149 12.59 -3.30 23.02
N ASN A 150 12.54 -4.37 22.24
CA ASN A 150 12.96 -4.35 20.84
C ASN A 150 12.05 -3.51 19.94
N ILE A 151 10.88 -3.11 20.43
CA ILE A 151 10.02 -2.11 19.77
C ILE A 151 10.78 -0.80 19.50
N LEU A 152 11.78 -0.44 20.32
CA LEU A 152 12.58 0.76 20.13
C LEU A 152 13.46 0.67 18.87
N LYS A 153 14.10 -0.48 18.64
CA LYS A 153 14.88 -0.73 17.41
C LYS A 153 13.98 -0.72 16.17
N ILE A 154 12.83 -1.39 16.23
CA ILE A 154 11.85 -1.40 15.12
C ILE A 154 11.35 0.04 14.86
N GLY A 155 10.99 0.76 15.92
CA GLY A 155 10.50 2.14 15.85
C GLY A 155 11.54 3.11 15.30
N PHE A 156 12.82 2.92 15.64
CA PHE A 156 13.92 3.66 15.06
C PHE A 156 14.00 3.44 13.54
N HIS A 157 14.02 2.19 13.09
CA HIS A 157 14.09 1.90 11.65
C HIS A 157 12.87 2.41 10.88
N LEU A 158 11.68 2.28 11.47
CA LEU A 158 10.43 2.82 10.93
C LEU A 158 10.45 4.34 10.80
N THR A 159 10.94 5.03 11.83
CA THR A 159 11.02 6.49 11.84
C THR A 159 12.03 6.98 10.80
N MET A 160 13.22 6.39 10.75
CA MET A 160 14.23 6.75 9.75
C MET A 160 13.72 6.54 8.32
N ASN A 161 13.10 5.39 8.03
CA ASN A 161 12.54 5.13 6.71
C ASN A 161 11.43 6.14 6.35
N TYR A 162 10.52 6.43 7.29
CA TYR A 162 9.47 7.43 7.12
C TYR A 162 10.04 8.83 6.83
N LEU A 163 11.08 9.22 7.55
CA LEU A 163 11.75 10.52 7.34
C LEU A 163 12.39 10.60 5.96
N ILE A 164 13.01 9.53 5.45
CA ILE A 164 13.57 9.49 4.09
C ILE A 164 12.48 9.82 3.06
N GLY A 165 11.33 9.15 3.12
CA GLY A 165 10.22 9.36 2.18
C GLY A 165 9.63 10.78 2.28
N LYS A 166 9.59 11.35 3.49
CA LYS A 166 8.95 12.65 3.74
C LYS A 166 9.86 13.84 3.46
N LEU A 167 11.13 13.77 3.86
CA LEU A 167 12.06 14.90 3.79
C LEU A 167 12.68 15.07 2.40
N ILE A 168 13.01 13.97 1.71
CA ILE A 168 13.61 14.04 0.37
C ILE A 168 12.51 14.40 -0.64
N LYS A 169 12.64 15.56 -1.29
CA LYS A 169 11.66 16.07 -2.26
C LYS A 169 11.85 15.48 -3.66
N ASP A 170 13.10 15.27 -4.07
CA ASP A 170 13.39 14.67 -5.38
C ASP A 170 12.90 13.22 -5.44
N LYS A 171 12.18 12.88 -6.52
CA LYS A 171 11.58 11.56 -6.70
C LYS A 171 12.65 10.46 -6.80
N LYS A 172 13.66 10.66 -7.64
CA LYS A 172 14.66 9.63 -7.92
C LYS A 172 15.51 9.40 -6.69
N THR A 173 15.99 10.48 -6.06
CA THR A 173 16.77 10.40 -4.81
C THR A 173 15.98 9.75 -3.70
N ALA A 174 14.68 10.05 -3.53
CA ALA A 174 13.87 9.44 -2.47
C ALA A 174 13.68 7.93 -2.67
N ILE A 175 13.49 7.48 -3.92
CA ILE A 175 13.38 6.04 -4.26
C ILE A 175 14.71 5.34 -3.97
N TRP A 176 15.82 5.87 -4.48
CA TRP A 176 17.15 5.29 -4.25
C TRP A 176 17.52 5.26 -2.77
N ALA A 177 17.31 6.35 -2.04
CA ALA A 177 17.56 6.41 -0.61
C ALA A 177 16.72 5.39 0.18
N THR A 178 15.45 5.19 -0.20
CA THR A 178 14.57 4.18 0.42
C THR A 178 15.12 2.77 0.21
N TRP A 179 15.57 2.43 -1.00
CA TRP A 179 16.12 1.11 -1.32
C TRP A 179 17.49 0.88 -0.67
N ILE A 180 18.40 1.85 -0.77
CA ILE A 180 19.74 1.78 -0.17
C ILE A 180 19.62 1.61 1.33
N TYR A 181 18.82 2.45 1.98
CA TYR A 181 18.55 2.31 3.41
C TYR A 181 17.93 0.95 3.71
N GLY A 182 16.93 0.51 2.93
CA GLY A 182 16.26 -0.74 3.19
C GLY A 182 17.18 -1.95 3.14
N VAL A 183 17.99 -2.06 2.08
CA VAL A 183 19.01 -3.11 1.93
C VAL A 183 20.06 -3.01 3.02
N LEU A 184 20.56 -1.82 3.33
CA LEU A 184 21.53 -1.60 4.41
C LEU A 184 20.99 -2.08 5.76
N THR A 185 19.70 -1.84 6.06
CA THR A 185 19.11 -2.31 7.31
C THR A 185 19.05 -3.82 7.43
N LEU A 186 18.98 -4.58 6.32
CA LEU A 186 19.06 -6.05 6.40
C LEU A 186 20.43 -6.50 6.91
N PHE A 187 21.51 -5.91 6.41
CA PHE A 187 22.87 -6.20 6.87
C PHE A 187 23.11 -5.73 8.31
N LEU A 188 22.63 -4.54 8.67
CA LEU A 188 22.72 -4.03 10.04
C LEU A 188 21.93 -4.89 11.03
N ASN A 189 20.78 -5.40 10.60
CA ASN A 189 19.94 -6.29 11.40
C ASN A 189 20.63 -7.63 11.67
N ASP A 190 21.31 -8.21 10.68
CA ASP A 190 22.11 -9.42 10.89
C ASP A 190 23.29 -9.17 11.84
N TRP A 191 23.97 -8.02 11.70
CA TRP A 191 25.17 -7.71 12.48
C TRP A 191 24.88 -7.29 13.93
N TYR A 192 23.83 -6.50 14.17
CA TYR A 192 23.51 -5.93 15.50
C TYR A 192 22.13 -6.31 16.04
N GLY A 193 21.41 -7.24 15.40
CA GLY A 193 20.06 -7.64 15.80
C GLY A 193 19.95 -8.01 17.28
N MET A 194 20.94 -8.77 17.76
CA MET A 194 20.99 -9.31 19.13
C MET A 194 21.86 -8.52 20.10
N THR A 195 22.44 -7.38 19.69
CA THR A 195 23.26 -6.59 20.62
C THR A 195 22.42 -5.97 21.71
N ARG A 196 23.00 -5.98 22.92
CA ARG A 196 22.44 -5.31 24.10
C ARG A 196 22.46 -3.80 23.87
N TYR A 197 21.53 -3.10 24.51
CA TYR A 197 21.48 -1.64 24.44
C TYR A 197 22.63 -1.00 25.22
N GLY A 198 23.24 -1.71 26.18
CA GLY A 198 24.29 -1.18 27.05
C GLY A 198 23.73 -0.32 28.19
N ILE A 199 22.40 -0.24 28.30
CA ILE A 199 21.68 0.47 29.36
C ILE A 199 21.06 -0.60 30.26
N PRO A 200 21.49 -0.75 31.52
CA PRO A 200 21.03 -1.82 32.41
C PRO A 200 19.51 -1.91 32.53
N LEU A 201 18.82 -0.77 32.57
CA LEU A 201 17.36 -0.70 32.62
C LEU A 201 16.71 -1.38 31.41
N LEU A 202 17.22 -1.14 30.20
CA LEU A 202 16.66 -1.71 28.97
C LEU A 202 17.08 -3.16 28.77
N ASP A 203 18.29 -3.53 29.19
CA ASP A 203 18.83 -4.87 29.02
C ASP A 203 18.19 -5.90 29.97
N GLN A 204 17.75 -5.46 31.15
CA GLN A 204 17.01 -6.27 32.13
C GLN A 204 15.49 -6.29 31.88
N SER A 205 15.00 -5.38 31.05
CA SER A 205 13.58 -5.29 30.73
C SER A 205 13.08 -6.44 29.87
N PHE A 206 11.76 -6.61 29.81
CA PHE A 206 11.10 -7.63 29.01
C PHE A 206 11.46 -7.52 27.52
N LYS A 207 12.01 -8.58 26.94
CA LYS A 207 12.48 -8.63 25.54
C LYS A 207 11.41 -9.04 24.51
N GLY A 208 10.18 -9.23 24.98
CA GLY A 208 9.08 -9.74 24.16
C GLY A 208 8.98 -11.26 24.17
N ILE A 209 7.80 -11.76 23.82
CA ILE A 209 7.56 -13.19 23.54
C ILE A 209 8.45 -13.64 22.36
N ILE A 210 8.67 -12.75 21.41
CA ILE A 210 9.50 -12.94 20.22
C ILE A 210 10.79 -12.14 20.40
N ALA A 211 11.76 -12.73 21.10
CA ALA A 211 13.06 -12.11 21.36
C ALA A 211 13.82 -11.76 20.08
N ARG A 212 13.65 -12.59 19.03
CA ARG A 212 14.22 -12.39 17.69
C ARG A 212 13.34 -11.49 16.83
N TRP A 213 13.39 -10.19 17.12
CA TRP A 213 12.69 -9.17 16.36
C TRP A 213 13.23 -9.04 14.92
N ASP A 214 14.52 -9.33 14.75
CA ASP A 214 15.28 -9.33 13.50
C ASP A 214 14.67 -10.26 12.44
N VAL A 215 14.12 -11.39 12.89
CA VAL A 215 13.52 -12.40 12.02
C VAL A 215 12.28 -11.83 11.34
N PHE A 216 11.38 -11.13 12.04
CA PHE A 216 10.17 -10.57 11.43
C PHE A 216 10.38 -9.22 10.75
N TYR A 217 11.55 -8.61 10.94
CA TYR A 217 11.87 -7.29 10.39
C TYR A 217 11.76 -7.25 8.87
N ASN A 218 12.06 -8.33 8.15
CA ASN A 218 11.96 -8.41 6.69
C ASN A 218 10.56 -8.02 6.15
N PHE A 219 9.48 -8.46 6.81
CA PHE A 219 8.12 -8.06 6.42
C PHE A 219 7.85 -6.59 6.72
N THR A 220 8.38 -6.08 7.83
CA THR A 220 8.28 -4.66 8.19
C THR A 220 9.03 -3.81 7.16
N LEU A 221 10.22 -4.23 6.75
CA LEU A 221 11.02 -3.59 5.72
C LEU A 221 10.26 -3.43 4.41
N LEU A 222 9.66 -4.52 3.92
CA LEU A 222 8.87 -4.48 2.69
C LEU A 222 7.71 -3.50 2.82
N ARG A 223 7.00 -3.50 3.96
CA ARG A 223 5.91 -2.53 4.22
C ARG A 223 6.39 -1.09 4.25
N MET A 224 7.56 -0.83 4.83
CA MET A 224 8.17 0.49 4.88
C MET A 224 8.53 0.99 3.47
N ILE A 225 9.18 0.14 2.67
CA ILE A 225 9.51 0.45 1.27
C ILE A 225 8.24 0.71 0.46
N SER A 226 7.23 -0.17 0.55
CA SER A 226 5.93 0.02 -0.13
C SER A 226 5.29 1.35 0.26
N PHE A 227 5.24 1.69 1.55
CA PHE A 227 4.69 2.96 2.01
C PHE A 227 5.42 4.16 1.39
N ASN A 228 6.76 4.15 1.40
CA ASN A 228 7.54 5.24 0.82
C ASN A 228 7.32 5.36 -0.69
N LEU A 229 7.31 4.25 -1.42
CA LEU A 229 7.08 4.25 -2.87
C LEU A 229 5.69 4.82 -3.21
N ASP A 230 4.65 4.36 -2.51
CA ASP A 230 3.28 4.86 -2.68
C ASP A 230 3.19 6.35 -2.35
N TYR A 231 3.83 6.78 -1.25
CA TYR A 231 3.85 8.18 -0.85
C TYR A 231 4.56 9.07 -1.88
N ILE A 232 5.74 8.67 -2.35
CA ILE A 232 6.52 9.39 -3.36
C ILE A 232 5.72 9.49 -4.66
N GLN A 233 5.13 8.37 -5.12
CA GLN A 233 4.34 8.35 -6.34
C GLN A 233 3.10 9.25 -6.25
N ARG A 234 2.38 9.20 -5.13
CA ARG A 234 1.24 10.10 -4.85
C ARG A 234 1.66 11.57 -4.86
N ARG A 235 2.79 11.90 -4.24
CA ARG A 235 3.31 13.27 -4.20
C ARG A 235 3.68 13.75 -5.60
N SER A 236 4.37 12.94 -6.38
CA SER A 236 4.72 13.26 -7.77
C SER A 236 3.49 13.44 -8.66
N ALA A 237 2.45 12.61 -8.49
CA ALA A 237 1.19 12.77 -9.22
C ALA A 237 0.51 14.11 -8.91
N LYS A 238 0.46 14.51 -7.63
CA LYS A 238 -0.08 15.82 -7.22
C LYS A 238 0.72 17.00 -7.77
N LEU A 239 2.04 16.88 -7.85
CA LEU A 239 2.90 17.92 -8.41
C LEU A 239 2.62 18.10 -9.91
N LYS A 240 2.55 17.00 -10.66
CA LYS A 240 2.18 17.02 -12.08
C LYS A 240 0.80 17.61 -12.31
N GLU A 241 -0.20 17.20 -11.52
CA GLU A 241 -1.56 17.76 -11.62
C GLU A 241 -1.57 19.28 -11.36
N LYS A 242 -0.75 19.75 -10.42
CA LYS A 242 -0.61 21.19 -10.12
C LYS A 242 0.08 21.93 -11.27
N GLU A 243 1.14 21.36 -11.84
CA GLU A 243 1.85 21.91 -13.00
C GLU A 243 0.93 21.99 -14.22
N GLU A 244 0.21 20.92 -14.56
CA GLU A 244 -0.75 20.88 -15.67
C GLU A 244 -1.86 21.93 -15.51
N LYS A 245 -2.41 22.09 -14.29
CA LYS A 245 -3.40 23.15 -14.00
C LYS A 245 -2.81 24.53 -14.23
N SER A 246 -1.61 24.81 -13.72
CA SER A 246 -0.96 26.11 -13.90
C SER A 246 -0.65 26.44 -15.35
N LEU A 247 -0.18 25.45 -16.14
CA LEU A 247 0.06 25.61 -17.58
C LEU A 247 -1.24 25.83 -18.35
N SER A 248 -2.31 25.11 -18.01
CA SER A 248 -3.63 25.30 -18.63
C SER A 248 -4.22 26.68 -18.36
N GLU A 249 -3.98 27.22 -17.17
CA GLU A 249 -4.42 28.57 -16.78
C GLU A 249 -3.61 29.64 -17.52
N GLN A 250 -2.28 29.49 -17.60
CA GLN A 250 -1.43 30.36 -18.41
C GLN A 250 -1.83 30.35 -19.90
N MET A 251 -2.07 29.17 -20.50
CA MET A 251 -2.53 29.08 -21.89
C MET A 251 -3.91 29.71 -22.11
N ARG A 252 -4.82 29.62 -21.14
CA ARG A 252 -6.12 30.31 -21.20
C ARG A 252 -5.96 31.82 -21.20
N VAL A 253 -5.08 32.35 -20.35
CA VAL A 253 -4.79 33.79 -20.30
C VAL A 253 -4.20 34.28 -21.62
N VAL A 254 -3.19 33.58 -22.16
CA VAL A 254 -2.58 33.93 -23.47
C VAL A 254 -3.62 33.92 -24.58
N ARG A 255 -4.42 32.86 -24.69
CA ARG A 255 -5.47 32.77 -25.71
C ARG A 255 -6.51 33.89 -25.62
N ASN A 256 -6.87 34.31 -24.41
CA ASN A 256 -7.80 35.42 -24.22
C ASN A 256 -7.18 36.76 -24.66
N VAL A 257 -5.88 36.97 -24.43
CA VAL A 257 -5.16 38.16 -24.90
C VAL A 257 -5.07 38.18 -26.43
N ASP A 258 -4.72 37.06 -27.05
CA ASP A 258 -4.66 36.95 -28.52
C ASP A 258 -6.04 37.19 -29.16
N SER A 259 -7.10 36.66 -28.54
CA SER A 259 -8.47 36.91 -28.98
C SER A 259 -8.86 38.39 -28.85
N TYR A 260 -8.46 39.07 -27.78
CA TYR A 260 -8.72 40.50 -27.59
C TYR A 260 -7.97 41.35 -28.64
N ASN A 261 -6.70 41.03 -28.89
CA ASN A 261 -5.89 41.73 -29.87
C ASN A 261 -6.42 41.55 -31.30
N ASN A 262 -6.80 40.33 -31.70
CA ASN A 262 -7.39 40.07 -33.01
C ASN A 262 -8.72 40.79 -33.22
N VAL A 263 -9.57 40.87 -32.19
CA VAL A 263 -10.82 41.65 -32.26
C VAL A 263 -10.52 43.14 -32.46
N ASN A 264 -9.55 43.70 -31.72
CA ASN A 264 -9.20 45.12 -31.89
C ASN A 264 -8.58 45.44 -33.25
N ILE A 265 -7.75 44.55 -33.81
CA ILE A 265 -7.18 44.73 -35.16
C ILE A 265 -8.29 44.75 -36.21
N ASN A 266 -9.24 43.81 -36.15
CA ASN A 266 -10.37 43.78 -37.09
C ASN A 266 -11.28 45.01 -36.93
N VAL A 267 -11.49 45.51 -35.71
CA VAL A 267 -12.28 46.73 -35.48
C VAL A 267 -11.58 47.97 -36.03
N ASN A 268 -10.25 48.06 -35.94
CA ASN A 268 -9.50 49.17 -36.52
C ASN A 268 -9.49 49.12 -38.05
N ASN A 269 -9.25 47.93 -38.64
CA ASN A 269 -9.27 47.78 -40.10
C ASN A 269 -10.64 48.13 -40.70
N ASN A 270 -11.73 47.73 -40.05
CA ASN A 270 -13.09 48.07 -40.51
C ASN A 270 -13.41 49.57 -40.38
N LYS A 271 -12.78 50.29 -39.44
CA LYS A 271 -12.92 51.75 -39.30
C LYS A 271 -12.11 52.51 -40.34
N GLU A 272 -10.93 52.02 -40.70
CA GLU A 272 -10.12 52.60 -41.79
C GLU A 272 -10.84 52.40 -43.14
N GLU A 273 -11.50 51.26 -43.37
CA GLU A 273 -12.35 51.06 -44.57
C GLU A 273 -13.59 51.98 -44.60
N GLU A 274 -14.23 52.26 -43.46
CA GLU A 274 -15.36 53.21 -43.41
C GLU A 274 -14.94 54.68 -43.58
N GLU A 275 -13.74 55.09 -43.15
CA GLU A 275 -13.24 56.46 -43.35
C GLU A 275 -12.77 56.74 -44.79
N ASP A 276 -12.23 55.73 -45.49
CA ASP A 276 -11.82 55.88 -46.90
C ASP A 276 -13.02 55.95 -47.87
N ASP A 277 -14.15 55.31 -47.54
CA ASP A 277 -15.39 55.37 -48.35
C ASP A 277 -16.11 56.73 -48.22
N ASP A 278 -15.97 57.44 -47.10
CA ASP A 278 -16.61 58.75 -46.86
C ASP A 278 -15.77 59.94 -47.37
N ALA A 279 -14.50 59.73 -47.74
CA ALA A 279 -13.59 60.76 -48.29
C ALA A 279 -13.63 60.87 -49.83
N GLY A 280 -14.48 60.08 -50.51
CA GLY A 280 -14.58 59.96 -51.96
C GLY A 280 -15.66 60.80 -52.67
N LEU A 281 -16.25 61.81 -52.00
CA LEU A 281 -17.27 62.71 -52.57
C LEU A 281 -16.81 64.18 -52.64
#